data_AF-A0A1V5FQT0-F1
#
_entry.id   AF-A0A1V5FQT0-F1
#
_cell.length_a   1.000
_cell.length_b   1.000
_cell.length_c   1.000
_cell.angle_alpha   90.00
_cell.angle_beta   90.00
_cell.angle_gamma   90.00
#
_symmetry.space_group_name_H-M   'P 1'
#
loop_
_entity.id
_entity.type
_entity.pdbx_description
1 polymer ?
#
loop_
_entity_poly.entity_id
_entity_poly.type
_entity_poly.pdbx_seq_one_letter_code
_entity_poly.pdbx_strand_id
1 'polypeptide(L)'
;MPDAYPHGRDLYLAIRGTDGVLSWTPGFEGETETLFLCSDAPGFAGAPNQQISFALEPTPGYAGFMGRDYIARFVDAVRGTGEPPVSGEDAVAVLNIVRAIYESDERKQRVKVRN
;
A
#
# COMPACT_ATOMS: atom_id res chain seq x y z
N MET A 1 -3.80 6.66 -27.94
CA MET A 1 -3.08 6.20 -26.73
C MET A 1 -3.15 4.68 -26.75
N PRO A 2 -2.04 3.93 -26.59
CA PRO A 2 -2.08 2.48 -26.72
C PRO A 2 -2.85 1.82 -25.57
N ASP A 3 -3.61 0.77 -25.90
CA ASP A 3 -4.48 -0.04 -25.01
C ASP A 3 -3.71 -0.91 -23.97
N ALA A 4 -2.41 -0.73 -23.82
CA ALA A 4 -1.60 -1.54 -22.92
C ALA A 4 -1.56 -0.90 -21.52
N TYR A 5 -2.54 -1.27 -20.70
CA TYR A 5 -2.35 -1.62 -19.29
C TYR A 5 -2.34 -0.50 -18.20
N PRO A 6 -3.29 -0.54 -17.24
CA PRO A 6 -4.63 -1.14 -17.36
C PRO A 6 -5.79 -0.27 -16.85
N HIS A 7 -6.78 -0.09 -17.73
CA HIS A 7 -8.19 -0.06 -17.38
C HIS A 7 -8.59 -1.34 -16.60
N GLY A 8 -8.83 -1.26 -15.27
CA GLY A 8 -9.43 -2.37 -14.50
C GLY A 8 -8.68 -2.88 -13.26
N ARG A 9 -7.69 -2.15 -12.73
CA ARG A 9 -7.16 -2.43 -11.39
C ARG A 9 -7.90 -1.60 -10.34
N ASP A 10 -8.76 -2.26 -9.56
CA ASP A 10 -9.47 -1.69 -8.41
C ASP A 10 -8.59 -1.78 -7.15
N LEU A 11 -7.43 -1.13 -7.20
CA LEU A 11 -6.55 -1.01 -6.04
C LEU A 11 -6.92 0.26 -5.29
N TYR A 12 -7.43 0.07 -4.08
CA TYR A 12 -7.88 1.13 -3.22
C TYR A 12 -7.38 0.86 -1.81
N LEU A 13 -6.74 1.85 -1.21
CA LEU A 13 -6.36 1.85 0.19
C LEU A 13 -7.10 2.97 0.88
N ALA A 14 -7.79 2.64 1.97
CA ALA A 14 -8.30 3.63 2.91
C ALA A 14 -7.83 3.32 4.32
N ILE A 15 -7.45 4.38 5.03
CA ILE A 15 -7.01 4.31 6.42
C ILE A 15 -7.91 5.26 7.20
N ARG A 16 -8.62 4.73 8.19
CA ARG A 16 -9.40 5.52 9.15
C ARG A 16 -8.66 5.56 10.48
N GLY A 17 -8.23 6.75 10.86
CA GLY A 17 -7.70 7.05 12.18
C GLY A 17 -8.79 7.56 13.13
N THR A 18 -8.35 8.04 14.30
CA THR A 18 -9.24 8.69 15.29
C THR A 18 -9.64 10.11 14.89
N ASP A 19 -8.74 10.82 14.19
CA ASP A 19 -8.89 12.24 13.85
C ASP A 19 -9.01 12.48 12.34
N GLY A 20 -9.31 11.44 11.56
CA GLY A 20 -9.46 11.59 10.12
C GLY A 20 -9.44 10.29 9.32
N VAL A 21 -9.56 10.46 8.01
CA VAL A 21 -9.53 9.41 6.99
C VAL A 21 -8.63 9.82 5.83
N LEU A 22 -7.91 8.84 5.30
CA LEU A 22 -7.14 8.95 4.07
C LEU A 22 -7.64 7.89 3.10
N SER A 23 -7.74 8.23 1.81
CA SER A 23 -7.87 7.23 0.75
C SER A 23 -6.94 7.50 -0.43
N TRP A 24 -6.51 6.43 -1.06
CA TRP A 24 -5.55 6.42 -2.15
C TRP A 24 -5.88 5.33 -3.17
N THR A 25 -5.86 5.71 -4.44
CA THR A 25 -5.93 4.81 -5.59
C THR A 25 -4.61 4.99 -6.36
N PRO A 26 -3.68 4.02 -6.30
CA PRO A 26 -2.35 4.18 -6.88
C PRO A 26 -2.38 4.39 -8.40
N GLY A 27 -1.69 5.44 -8.87
CA GLY A 27 -1.39 5.69 -10.28
C GLY A 27 -0.13 4.93 -10.69
N PHE A 28 -0.27 3.78 -11.33
CA PHE A 28 0.89 3.00 -11.77
C PHE A 28 1.61 3.69 -12.95
N GLU A 29 2.94 3.51 -13.05
CA GLU A 29 3.78 3.93 -14.20
C GLU A 29 4.06 5.45 -14.36
N GLY A 30 4.65 6.08 -13.36
CA GLY A 30 5.18 7.46 -13.50
C GLY A 30 4.10 8.53 -13.52
N GLU A 31 2.94 8.20 -12.97
CA GLU A 31 1.78 9.09 -12.88
C GLU A 31 1.83 9.97 -11.62
N THR A 32 1.07 11.06 -11.65
CA THR A 32 0.81 11.89 -10.47
C THR A 32 -0.10 11.12 -9.53
N GLU A 33 0.40 10.81 -8.34
CA GLU A 33 -0.38 10.22 -7.26
C GLU A 33 -1.27 11.29 -6.63
N THR A 34 -2.48 10.90 -6.22
CA THR A 34 -3.38 11.78 -5.48
C THR A 34 -3.95 11.07 -4.27
N LEU A 35 -3.70 11.66 -3.10
CA LEU A 35 -4.29 11.25 -1.83
C LEU A 35 -5.47 12.15 -1.50
N PHE A 36 -6.57 11.56 -1.06
CA PHE A 36 -7.71 12.28 -0.50
C PHE A 36 -7.64 12.19 1.02
N LEU A 37 -7.66 13.34 1.68
CA LEU A 37 -7.53 13.46 3.13
C LEU A 37 -8.70 14.27 3.69
N CYS A 38 -9.30 13.76 4.75
CA CYS A 38 -10.25 14.49 5.60
C CYS A 38 -9.79 14.34 7.05
N SER A 39 -9.37 15.42 7.70
CA SER A 39 -8.83 15.35 9.07
C SER A 39 -9.24 16.55 9.93
N ASP A 40 -9.59 16.25 11.18
CA ASP A 40 -9.88 17.21 12.24
C ASP A 40 -8.64 17.49 13.11
N ALA A 41 -7.48 16.90 12.80
CA ALA A 41 -6.26 17.12 13.56
C ALA A 41 -5.84 18.61 13.49
N PRO A 42 -5.25 19.19 14.56
CA PRO A 42 -4.96 20.63 14.62
C PRO A 42 -4.14 21.18 13.45
N GLY A 43 -3.27 20.37 12.85
CA GLY A 43 -2.47 20.75 11.67
C GLY A 43 -3.28 20.96 10.38
N PHE A 44 -4.53 20.49 10.34
CA PHE A 44 -5.46 20.65 9.21
C PHE A 44 -6.59 21.64 9.51
N ALA A 45 -6.55 22.32 10.68
CA ALA A 45 -7.54 23.31 11.05
C ALA A 45 -7.59 24.44 10.00
N GLY A 46 -8.77 24.66 9.42
CA GLY A 46 -9.00 25.64 8.34
C GLY A 46 -8.95 25.07 6.92
N ALA A 47 -8.38 23.87 6.73
CA ALA A 47 -8.44 23.11 5.48
C ALA A 47 -8.54 21.60 5.79
N PRO A 48 -9.64 21.14 6.42
CA PRO A 48 -9.77 19.76 6.89
C PRO A 48 -9.89 18.77 5.73
N ASN A 49 -10.40 19.20 4.58
CA ASN A 49 -10.50 18.39 3.36
C ASN A 49 -9.40 18.83 2.39
N GLN A 50 -8.48 17.92 2.07
CA GLN A 50 -7.37 18.19 1.15
C GLN A 50 -7.22 17.09 0.10
N GLN A 51 -6.67 17.49 -1.04
CA GLN A 51 -6.09 16.58 -2.02
C GLN A 51 -4.59 16.85 -2.06
N ILE A 52 -3.79 15.82 -1.82
CA ILE A 52 -2.33 15.92 -1.87
C ILE A 52 -1.89 15.21 -3.14
N SER A 53 -1.39 15.99 -4.10
CA SER A 53 -0.87 15.46 -5.36
C SER A 53 0.65 15.54 -5.39
N PHE A 54 1.28 14.45 -5.81
CA PHE A 54 2.74 14.38 -5.97
C PHE A 54 3.11 13.46 -7.13
N ALA A 55 4.25 13.74 -7.76
CA ALA A 55 4.77 12.89 -8.82
C ALA A 55 5.82 11.94 -8.27
N LEU A 56 5.78 10.67 -8.69
CA LEU A 56 6.86 9.72 -8.46
C LEU A 56 7.93 9.89 -9.54
N GLU A 57 9.20 9.61 -9.19
CA GLU A 57 10.29 9.60 -10.15
C GLU A 57 10.02 8.54 -11.25
N PRO A 58 9.96 8.92 -12.54
CA PRO A 58 9.77 7.97 -13.61
C PRO A 58 10.91 6.95 -13.63
N THR A 59 10.60 5.72 -13.21
CA THR A 59 11.58 4.65 -13.04
C THR A 59 11.12 3.43 -13.83
N PRO A 60 11.92 2.92 -14.78
CA PRO A 60 11.59 1.70 -15.50
C PRO A 60 11.50 0.48 -14.57
N GLY A 61 10.54 -0.40 -14.83
CA GLY A 61 10.41 -1.69 -14.15
C GLY A 61 9.15 -1.82 -13.32
N TYR A 62 8.95 -3.01 -12.74
CA TYR A 62 7.78 -3.34 -11.95
C TYR A 62 7.68 -2.45 -10.70
N ALA A 63 6.51 -1.85 -10.47
CA ALA A 63 6.23 -0.93 -9.38
C ALA A 63 7.08 0.38 -9.39
N GLY A 64 7.71 0.73 -10.51
CA GLY A 64 8.41 2.00 -10.70
C GLY A 64 9.43 2.31 -9.60
N PHE A 65 9.42 3.55 -9.11
CA PHE A 65 10.37 4.00 -8.08
C PHE A 65 10.28 3.17 -6.80
N MET A 66 9.06 2.81 -6.37
CA MET A 66 8.84 2.00 -5.16
C MET A 66 9.47 0.60 -5.28
N GLY A 67 9.34 -0.03 -6.46
CA GLY A 67 9.95 -1.33 -6.73
C GLY A 67 11.48 -1.26 -6.72
N ARG A 68 12.06 -0.23 -7.34
CA ARG A 68 13.51 0.02 -7.31
C ARG A 68 14.02 0.22 -5.88
N ASP A 69 13.34 1.05 -5.09
CA ASP A 69 13.69 1.32 -3.69
C ASP A 69 13.65 0.02 -2.85
N TYR A 70 12.58 -0.78 -3.00
CA TYR A 70 12.45 -2.06 -2.32
C TYR A 70 13.63 -3.00 -2.63
N ILE A 71 14.01 -3.14 -3.91
CA ILE A 71 15.12 -4.01 -4.32
C ILE A 71 16.46 -3.48 -3.80
N ALA A 72 16.68 -2.16 -3.80
CA ALA A 72 17.89 -1.57 -3.23
C ALA A 72 18.02 -1.92 -1.74
N ARG A 73 16.95 -1.75 -0.97
CA ARG A 73 16.92 -2.11 0.46
C ARG A 73 17.10 -3.60 0.71
N PHE A 74 16.55 -4.45 -0.15
CA PHE A 74 16.81 -5.89 -0.11
C PHE A 74 18.30 -6.21 -0.33
N VAL A 75 18.96 -5.56 -1.27
CA VAL A 75 20.40 -5.73 -1.52
C VAL A 75 21.23 -5.28 -0.31
N ASP A 76 20.87 -4.17 0.32
CA ASP A 76 21.55 -3.70 1.54
C ASP A 76 21.40 -4.70 2.69
N ALA A 77 20.22 -5.30 2.84
CA ALA A 77 19.99 -6.36 3.82
C ALA A 77 20.87 -7.60 3.55
N VAL A 78 20.97 -8.04 2.30
CA VAL A 78 21.86 -9.16 1.91
C VAL A 78 23.33 -8.84 2.20
N ARG A 79 23.74 -7.58 2.07
CA ARG A 79 25.10 -7.12 2.38
C ARG A 79 25.36 -6.88 3.87
N GLY A 80 24.33 -7.00 4.72
CA GLY A 80 24.43 -6.71 6.15
C GLY A 80 24.59 -5.22 6.47
N THR A 81 24.24 -4.32 5.54
CA THR A 81 24.30 -2.86 5.72
C THR A 81 22.94 -2.25 6.02
N GLY A 82 21.91 -3.08 6.18
CA GLY A 82 20.56 -2.68 6.54
C GLY A 82 19.71 -3.88 6.96
N GLU A 83 18.46 -3.61 7.31
CA GLU A 83 17.45 -4.64 7.62
C GLU A 83 16.54 -4.86 6.40
N PRO A 84 16.05 -6.10 6.20
CA PRO A 84 15.11 -6.37 5.12
C PRO A 84 13.83 -5.53 5.31
N PRO A 85 13.28 -4.94 4.24
CA PRO A 85 12.06 -4.11 4.34
C PRO A 85 10.83 -4.90 4.78
N VAL A 86 10.83 -6.23 4.58
CA VAL A 86 9.83 -7.19 5.05
C VAL A 86 10.56 -8.49 5.40
N SER A 87 10.18 -9.11 6.52
CA SER A 87 10.82 -10.34 7.00
C SER A 87 10.07 -11.61 6.56
N GLY A 88 10.63 -12.78 6.87
CA GLY A 88 9.94 -14.05 6.66
C GLY A 88 8.72 -14.20 7.58
N GLU A 89 8.80 -13.67 8.79
CA GLU A 89 7.70 -13.64 9.77
C GLU A 89 6.53 -12.81 9.26
N ASP A 90 6.78 -11.68 8.60
CA ASP A 90 5.73 -10.89 7.95
C ASP A 90 4.98 -11.71 6.91
N ALA A 91 5.71 -12.49 6.09
CA ALA A 91 5.10 -13.37 5.10
C ALA A 91 4.23 -14.46 5.74
N VAL A 92 4.70 -15.08 6.83
CA VAL A 92 3.92 -16.09 7.58
C VAL A 92 2.66 -15.46 8.19
N ALA A 93 2.76 -14.27 8.76
CA ALA A 93 1.62 -13.56 9.33
C ALA A 93 0.55 -13.26 8.27
N VAL A 94 0.95 -12.78 7.09
CA VAL A 94 0.03 -12.54 5.96
C VAL A 94 -0.60 -13.84 5.49
N LEU A 95 0.17 -14.93 5.36
CA LEU A 95 -0.38 -16.24 4.97
C LEU A 95 -1.39 -16.80 5.98
N ASN A 96 -1.20 -16.53 7.28
CA ASN A 96 -2.18 -16.89 8.31
C ASN A 96 -3.51 -16.12 8.15
N ILE A 97 -3.45 -14.85 7.74
CA ILE A 97 -4.63 -14.05 7.42
C ILE A 97 -5.33 -14.61 6.17
N VAL A 98 -4.58 -14.85 5.09
CA VAL A 98 -5.12 -15.40 3.84
C VAL A 98 -5.83 -16.73 4.10
N ARG A 99 -5.20 -17.63 4.86
CA ARG A 99 -5.82 -18.89 5.26
C ARG A 99 -7.13 -18.68 6.02
N ALA A 100 -7.17 -17.74 6.97
CA ALA A 100 -8.37 -17.47 7.75
C ALA A 100 -9.51 -16.91 6.87
N ILE A 101 -9.19 -16.14 5.83
CA ILE A 101 -10.18 -15.67 4.84
C ILE A 101 -10.81 -16.86 4.11
N TYR A 102 -9.99 -17.78 3.57
CA TYR A 102 -10.51 -18.98 2.91
C TYR A 102 -11.31 -19.88 3.85
N GLU A 103 -10.83 -20.11 5.08
CA GLU A 103 -11.53 -20.90 6.10
C GLU A 103 -12.88 -20.26 6.50
N SER A 104 -12.92 -18.94 6.59
CA SER A 104 -14.15 -18.18 6.88
C SER A 104 -15.16 -18.31 5.74
N ASP A 105 -14.71 -18.28 4.48
CA ASP A 105 -15.57 -18.43 3.32
C ASP A 105 -16.15 -19.85 3.21
N GLU A 106 -15.31 -20.88 3.37
CA GLU A 106 -15.76 -22.28 3.32
C GLU A 106 -16.81 -22.58 4.39
N ARG A 107 -16.63 -22.04 5.60
CA ARG A 107 -17.51 -22.30 6.74
C ARG A 107 -18.65 -21.31 6.90
N LYS A 108 -18.65 -20.21 6.13
CA LYS A 108 -19.63 -19.11 6.23
C LYS A 108 -19.79 -18.58 7.66
N GLN A 109 -18.69 -18.52 8.42
CA GLN A 109 -18.69 -18.03 9.80
C GLN A 109 -17.38 -17.32 10.13
N ARG A 110 -17.38 -16.54 11.22
CA ARG A 110 -16.18 -15.89 11.73
C ARG A 110 -15.13 -16.93 12.16
N VAL A 111 -13.90 -16.74 11.70
CA VAL A 111 -12.72 -17.55 12.06
C VAL A 111 -11.68 -16.66 12.76
N LYS A 112 -10.96 -17.23 13.73
CA LYS A 112 -9.83 -16.56 14.39
C LYS A 112 -8.56 -16.74 13.56
N VAL A 113 -7.85 -15.65 13.28
CA VAL A 113 -6.52 -15.69 12.66
C VAL A 113 -5.54 -16.37 13.61
N ARG A 114 -4.67 -17.23 13.06
CA ARG A 114 -3.62 -17.90 13.82
C ARG A 114 -2.45 -16.95 14.02
N ASN A 115 -1.92 -16.92 15.24
CA ASN A 115 -0.70 -16.20 15.58
C ASN A 115 0.49 -17.15 15.47
#